data_AF-A0A535WKK8-F1
#
_entry.id   AF-A0A535WKK8-F1
#
_cell.length_a   1.000
_cell.length_b   1.000
_cell.length_c   1.000
_cell.angle_alpha   90.00
_cell.angle_beta   90.00
_cell.angle_gamma   90.00
#
_symmetry.space_group_name_H-M   'P 1'
#
loop_
_entity.id
_entity.type
_entity.pdbx_description
1 polymer ?
#
loop_
_entity_poly.entity_id
_entity_poly.type
_entity_poly.pdbx_seq_one_letter_code
_entity_poly.pdbx_strand_id
1 'polypeptide(L)'
;MTRAGRIPAPSDEVLIRLATIATQVEDALAFDTQPHQAPVGLRTIKNDRRRAMEAMLVLLADPEVRDYLDELERAGLLPVKR
;
A
#
# COMPACT_ATOMS: atom_id res chain seq x y z
N MET A 1 -20.59 23.14 2.88
CA MET A 1 -20.62 22.56 4.24
C MET A 1 -19.81 21.28 4.20
N THR A 2 -18.52 21.34 4.53
CA THR A 2 -17.64 20.18 4.61
C THR A 2 -18.01 19.39 5.86
N ARG A 3 -18.76 18.28 5.69
CA ARG A 3 -18.84 17.24 6.72
C ARG A 3 -17.40 16.78 6.94
N ALA A 4 -16.75 17.27 8.00
CA ALA A 4 -15.61 16.57 8.56
C ALA A 4 -16.18 15.26 9.11
N GLY A 5 -16.29 14.26 8.24
CA GLY A 5 -16.66 12.91 8.61
C GLY A 5 -15.62 12.42 9.60
N ARG A 6 -16.08 12.00 10.79
CA ARG A 6 -15.22 11.37 11.79
C ARG A 6 -14.51 10.21 11.10
N ILE A 7 -13.18 10.24 11.07
CA ILE A 7 -12.39 9.13 10.53
C ILE A 7 -12.73 7.90 11.39
N PRO A 8 -13.17 6.77 10.79
CA PRO A 8 -13.41 5.55 11.53
C PRO A 8 -12.10 5.14 12.22
N ALA A 9 -12.19 4.71 13.49
CA ALA A 9 -11.02 4.28 14.22
C ALA A 9 -10.64 2.86 13.75
N PRO A 10 -9.42 2.65 13.22
CA PRO A 10 -8.96 1.31 12.85
C PRO A 10 -8.69 0.46 14.10
N SER A 11 -8.71 -0.87 13.93
CA SER A 11 -8.13 -1.79 14.91
C SER A 11 -6.59 -1.66 14.91
N ASP A 12 -5.95 -2.09 16.00
CA ASP A 12 -4.48 -2.13 16.07
C ASP A 12 -3.88 -3.01 14.96
N GLU A 13 -4.55 -4.12 14.63
CA GLU A 13 -4.13 -5.03 13.55
C GLU A 13 -4.16 -4.34 12.18
N VAL A 14 -5.24 -3.61 11.88
CA VAL A 14 -5.35 -2.82 10.64
C VAL A 14 -4.27 -1.74 10.59
N LEU A 15 -4.00 -1.05 11.70
CA LEU A 15 -2.93 -0.06 11.79
C LEU A 15 -1.56 -0.66 11.47
N ILE A 16 -1.22 -1.80 12.09
CA ILE A 16 0.05 -2.49 11.89
C ILE A 16 0.21 -2.93 10.43
N ARG A 17 -0.85 -3.47 9.82
CA ARG A 17 -0.84 -3.92 8.43
C ARG A 17 -0.67 -2.76 7.46
N LEU A 18 -1.40 -1.66 7.67
CA LEU A 18 -1.26 -0.46 6.83
C LEU A 18 0.13 0.16 6.96
N ALA A 19 0.69 0.22 8.17
CA ALA A 19 2.06 0.69 8.38
C ALA A 19 3.08 -0.22 7.67
N THR A 20 2.88 -1.55 7.73
CA THR A 20 3.73 -2.52 7.02
C THR A 20 3.67 -2.34 5.51
N ILE A 21 2.47 -2.14 4.95
CA ILE A 21 2.27 -1.85 3.53
C ILE A 21 2.99 -0.55 3.16
N ALA A 22 2.83 0.52 3.95
CA ALA A 22 3.47 1.81 3.68
C ALA A 22 4.99 1.68 3.59
N THR A 23 5.63 1.00 4.54
CA THR A 23 7.07 0.72 4.51
C THR A 23 7.47 -0.06 3.25
N GLN A 24 6.71 -1.10 2.88
CA GLN A 24 6.99 -1.89 1.67
C GLN A 24 6.83 -1.08 0.38
N VAL A 25 5.87 -0.15 0.33
CA VAL A 25 5.68 0.78 -0.80
C VAL A 25 6.88 1.72 -0.90
N GLU A 26 7.31 2.32 0.21
CA GLU A 26 8.48 3.22 0.22
C GLU A 26 9.74 2.51 -0.28
N ASP A 27 10.00 1.30 0.22
CA ASP A 27 11.11 0.47 -0.24
C ASP A 27 10.98 0.15 -1.74
N ALA A 28 9.80 -0.29 -2.18
CA ALA A 28 9.55 -0.64 -3.58
C ALA A 28 9.74 0.54 -4.54
N LEU A 29 9.29 1.74 -4.15
CA LEU A 29 9.42 2.97 -4.95
C LEU A 29 10.84 3.52 -4.95
N ALA A 30 11.63 3.31 -3.88
CA ALA A 30 13.03 3.72 -3.84
C ALA A 30 13.88 3.04 -4.92
N PHE A 31 13.51 1.83 -5.35
CA PHE A 31 14.19 1.11 -6.44
C PHE A 31 14.00 1.77 -7.83
N ASP A 32 12.91 2.50 -8.09
CA ASP A 32 12.68 3.17 -9.37
C ASP A 32 13.64 4.36 -9.59
N THR A 33 14.34 4.79 -8.54
CA THR A 33 15.29 5.92 -8.57
C THR A 33 16.75 5.53 -8.88
N GLN A 34 17.09 4.23 -8.97
CA GLN A 34 18.49 3.82 -9.16
C GLN A 34 18.91 3.82 -10.65
N PRO A 35 19.87 4.66 -11.07
CA PRO A 35 20.36 4.68 -12.44
C PRO A 35 21.41 3.57 -12.66
N HIS A 36 21.18 2.75 -13.68
CA HIS A 36 22.15 1.88 -14.34
C HIS A 36 22.87 0.83 -13.49
N GLN A 37 22.27 -0.36 -13.35
CA GLN A 37 23.02 -1.60 -13.07
C GLN A 37 22.90 -2.61 -14.22
N ALA A 38 23.97 -3.37 -14.42
CA ALA A 38 24.21 -4.28 -15.53
C ALA A 38 23.06 -5.30 -15.78
N PRO A 39 22.94 -5.86 -17.00
CA PRO A 39 21.76 -6.62 -17.45
C PRO A 39 21.34 -7.82 -16.58
N VAL A 40 22.29 -8.43 -15.85
CA VAL A 40 22.01 -9.52 -14.89
C VAL A 40 21.34 -9.01 -13.61
N GLY A 41 21.63 -7.78 -13.17
CA GLY A 41 20.96 -7.13 -12.04
C GLY A 41 19.52 -6.74 -12.36
N LEU A 42 19.21 -6.38 -13.62
CA LEU A 42 17.85 -6.01 -14.03
C LEU A 42 16.82 -7.14 -13.85
N ARG A 43 17.21 -8.41 -14.01
CA ARG A 43 16.31 -9.55 -13.79
C ARG A 43 16.01 -9.76 -12.31
N THR A 44 17.03 -9.66 -11.45
CA THR A 44 16.88 -9.76 -10.00
C THR A 44 16.03 -8.62 -9.45
N ILE A 45 16.32 -7.37 -9.85
CA ILE A 45 15.54 -6.18 -9.47
C ILE A 45 14.07 -6.32 -9.90
N LYS A 46 13.80 -6.80 -11.12
CA LYS A 46 12.42 -7.04 -11.58
C LYS A 46 11.70 -8.10 -10.76
N ASN A 47 12.38 -9.18 -10.38
CA ASN A 47 11.81 -10.25 -9.57
C ASN A 47 11.55 -9.81 -8.13
N ASP A 48 12.47 -9.04 -7.53
CA ASP A 48 12.30 -8.48 -6.20
C ASP A 48 11.15 -7.48 -6.18
N ARG A 49 11.04 -6.62 -7.21
CA ARG A 49 9.90 -5.71 -7.38
C ARG A 49 8.58 -6.47 -7.51
N ARG A 50 8.54 -7.54 -8.31
CA ARG A 50 7.35 -8.39 -8.44
C ARG A 50 6.97 -8.98 -7.07
N ARG A 51 7.95 -9.49 -6.34
CA ARG A 51 7.74 -10.11 -5.03
C ARG A 51 7.26 -9.10 -3.98
N ALA A 52 7.81 -7.89 -3.98
CA ALA A 52 7.36 -6.80 -3.12
C ALA A 52 5.92 -6.39 -3.45
N MET A 53 5.58 -6.27 -4.74
CA MET A 53 4.20 -5.99 -5.18
C MET A 53 3.22 -7.08 -4.74
N GLU A 54 3.60 -8.36 -4.90
CA GLU A 54 2.79 -9.50 -4.45
C GLU A 54 2.57 -9.46 -2.93
N ALA A 55 3.60 -9.17 -2.14
CA ALA A 55 3.48 -9.04 -0.69
C ALA A 55 2.51 -7.93 -0.28
N MET A 56 2.61 -6.75 -0.91
CA MET A 56 1.68 -5.65 -0.68
C MET A 56 0.24 -6.01 -1.05
N LEU A 57 0.03 -6.67 -2.20
CA LEU A 57 -1.30 -7.09 -2.64
C LEU A 57 -1.92 -8.14 -1.70
N VAL A 58 -1.11 -9.04 -1.13
CA VAL A 58 -1.58 -10.01 -0.13
C VAL A 58 -2.01 -9.30 1.16
N LEU A 59 -1.23 -8.34 1.64
CA LEU A 59 -1.58 -7.56 2.83
C LEU A 59 -2.84 -6.70 2.61
N LEU A 60 -3.01 -6.12 1.42
CA LEU A 60 -4.23 -5.42 1.01
C LEU A 60 -5.43 -6.36 0.78
N ALA A 61 -5.18 -7.66 0.59
CA ALA A 61 -6.23 -8.65 0.48
C ALA A 61 -6.78 -9.12 1.83
N ASP A 62 -6.17 -8.66 2.93
CA ASP A 62 -6.67 -8.96 4.27
C ASP A 62 -8.09 -8.42 4.48
N PRO A 63 -9.03 -9.24 4.98
CA PRO A 63 -10.42 -8.83 5.16
C PRO A 63 -10.60 -7.59 6.05
N GLU A 64 -9.87 -7.49 7.16
CA GLU A 64 -10.02 -6.36 8.09
C GLU A 64 -9.50 -5.06 7.46
N VAL A 65 -8.41 -5.15 6.71
CA VAL A 65 -7.88 -4.02 5.94
C VAL A 65 -8.87 -3.60 4.86
N ARG A 66 -9.48 -4.55 4.15
CA ARG A 66 -10.50 -4.26 3.12
C ARG A 66 -11.73 -3.59 3.70
N ASP A 67 -12.29 -4.14 4.77
CA ASP A 67 -13.48 -3.60 5.41
C ASP A 67 -13.22 -2.16 5.90
N TYR A 68 -12.05 -1.91 6.47
CA TYR A 68 -11.66 -0.56 6.88
C TYR A 68 -11.49 0.41 5.70
N LEU A 69 -10.90 -0.04 4.58
CA LEU A 69 -10.79 0.79 3.37
C LEU A 69 -12.16 1.10 2.77
N ASP A 70 -13.07 0.12 2.76
CA ASP A 70 -14.47 0.32 2.32
C ASP A 70 -15.21 1.34 3.19
N GLU A 71 -14.98 1.33 4.51
CA GLU A 71 -15.53 2.34 5.42
C GLU A 71 -14.98 3.74 5.11
N LEU A 72 -13.68 3.85 4.85
CA LEU A 72 -13.06 5.12 4.45
C LEU A 72 -13.60 5.61 3.10
N GLU A 73 -13.85 4.71 2.14
CA GLU A 73 -14.46 5.04 0.85
C GLU A 73 -15.88 5.57 1.05
N ARG A 74 -16.73 4.86 1.83
CA ARG A 74 -18.10 5.28 2.14
C ARG A 74 -18.15 6.61 2.89
N ALA A 75 -17.13 6.90 3.70
CA ALA A 75 -16.97 8.17 4.39
C ALA A 75 -16.46 9.31 3.48
N GLY A 76 -16.06 9.01 2.23
CA GLY A 76 -15.48 9.98 1.30
C GLY A 76 -14.07 10.42 1.69
N LEU A 77 -13.34 9.59 2.45
CA LEU A 77 -12.01 9.88 2.98
C LEU A 77 -10.88 9.29 2.12
N LEU A 78 -11.19 8.36 1.21
CA LEU A 78 -10.23 7.90 0.20
C LEU A 78 -10.24 8.83 -1.03
N PRO A 79 -9.06 9.10 -1.61
CA PRO A 79 -8.97 9.83 -2.86
C PRO A 79 -9.63 9.01 -3.97
N VAL A 80 -10.85 9.37 -4.37
CA VAL A 80 -11.51 8.80 -5.53
C VAL A 80 -10.67 9.16 -6.75
N LYS A 81 -10.09 8.17 -7.44
CA LYS A 81 -9.55 8.37 -8.79
C LYS A 81 -10.71 8.85 -9.66
N ARG A 82 -10.69 10.14 -10.02
CA ARG A 82 -11.48 10.67 -11.14
C ARG A 82 -10.85 10.23 -12.46
#